data_AF-A0A529NZZ0-F1
#
_entry.id   AF-A0A529NZZ0-F1
#
_cell.length_a   1.000
_cell.length_b   1.000
_cell.length_c   1.000
_cell.angle_alpha   90.00
_cell.angle_beta   90.00
_cell.angle_gamma   90.00
#
_symmetry.space_group_name_H-M   'P 1'
#
loop_
_entity.id
_entity.type
_entity.pdbx_description
1 polymer ?
#
loop_
_entity_poly.entity_id
_entity_poly.type
_entity_poly.pdbx_seq_one_letter_code
_entity_poly.pdbx_strand_id
1 'polypeptide(L)' 'MPRILTRENAIRWAPFMVLLALIVLFTAINPSFLSQRNFARIAIAAAPALMVAVGVTFIIVMGSIDLSMDGVVSLTA' A
#
# COMPACT_ATOMS: atom_id res chain seq x y z
N MET A 1 27.39 20.54 -2.05
CA MET A 1 25.91 20.57 -1.96
C MET A 1 25.40 19.18 -2.30
N PRO A 2 24.71 18.45 -1.40
CA PRO A 2 24.20 17.14 -1.74
C PRO A 2 23.17 17.32 -2.87
N ARG A 3 23.40 16.66 -4.02
CA ARG A 3 22.42 16.62 -5.10
C ARG A 3 21.25 15.76 -4.64
N ILE A 4 20.22 16.41 -4.12
CA ILE A 4 19.01 15.78 -3.59
C ILE A 4 18.26 15.06 -4.74
N LEU A 5 18.38 15.57 -5.97
CA LEU A 5 17.79 15.09 -7.20
C LEU A 5 18.78 14.25 -8.03
N THR A 6 19.20 13.11 -7.50
CA THR A 6 19.87 12.04 -8.29
C THR A 6 18.79 11.12 -8.87
N ARG A 7 18.99 10.57 -10.08
CA ARG A 7 18.05 9.64 -10.73
C ARG A 7 17.62 8.50 -9.79
N GLU A 8 18.53 7.97 -8.99
CA GLU A 8 18.26 6.95 -7.98
C GLU A 8 17.30 7.41 -6.89
N ASN A 9 17.48 8.63 -6.36
CA ASN A 9 16.58 9.20 -5.36
C ASN A 9 15.18 9.38 -5.96
N ALA A 10 15.07 9.86 -7.19
CA ALA A 10 13.78 10.02 -7.86
C ALA A 10 13.03 8.68 -7.99
N ILE A 11 13.73 7.59 -8.35
CA ILE A 11 13.13 6.24 -8.43
C ILE A 11 12.71 5.74 -7.05
N ARG A 12 13.54 5.98 -6.03
CA ARG A 12 13.24 5.57 -4.64
C ARG A 12 11.99 6.26 -4.08
N TRP A 13 11.79 7.54 -4.41
CA TRP A 13 10.63 8.33 -3.96
C TRP A 13 9.44 8.27 -4.92
N ALA A 14 9.60 7.68 -6.11
CA ALA A 14 8.55 7.60 -7.13
C ALA A 14 7.22 7.05 -6.61
N PRO A 15 7.15 5.97 -5.81
CA PRO A 15 5.88 5.45 -5.32
C PRO A 15 5.11 6.47 -4.47
N PHE A 16 5.84 7.21 -3.62
CA PHE A 16 5.26 8.24 -2.78
C PHE A 16 4.79 9.45 -3.59
N MET A 17 5.58 9.86 -4.59
CA MET A 17 5.22 10.95 -5.50
C MET A 17 3.97 10.60 -6.32
N VAL A 18 3.87 9.36 -6.81
CA VAL A 18 2.69 8.85 -7.54
C VAL A 18 1.47 8.83 -6.62
N LEU A 19 1.61 8.33 -5.39
CA LEU A 19 0.51 8.32 -4.42
C LEU A 19 -0.04 9.74 -4.17
N LEU A 20 0.84 10.71 -3.93
CA LEU A 20 0.47 12.12 -3.76
C LEU A 20 -0.25 12.68 -4.99
N ALA A 21 0.28 12.40 -6.19
CA ALA A 21 -0.34 12.84 -7.43
C ALA A 21 -1.76 12.26 -7.61
N LEU A 22 -1.94 10.97 -7.30
CA LEU A 22 -3.25 10.32 -7.36
C LEU A 22 -4.23 10.90 -6.34
N ILE A 23 -3.79 11.16 -5.11
CA ILE A 23 -4.64 11.79 -4.08
C ILE A 23 -5.13 13.16 -4.58
N VAL A 24 -4.24 14.00 -5.11
CA VAL A 24 -4.61 15.33 -5.64
C VAL A 24 -5.56 15.19 -6.82
N LEU A 25 -5.26 14.31 -7.78
CA LEU A 25 -6.07 14.09 -8.97
C LEU A 25 -7.49 13.63 -8.62
N PHE A 26 -7.62 12.60 -7.78
CA PHE A 26 -8.94 12.08 -7.40
C PHE A 26 -9.73 13.05 -6.53
N THR A 27 -9.04 13.84 -5.70
CA THR A 27 -9.69 14.93 -4.95
C THR A 27 -10.22 16.02 -5.87
N ALA A 28 -9.45 16.39 -6.91
CA ALA A 28 -9.87 17.40 -7.87
C ALA A 28 -11.08 16.94 -8.71
N ILE A 29 -11.13 15.64 -9.08
CA ILE A 29 -12.25 15.06 -9.83
C ILE A 29 -13.48 14.84 -8.91
N ASN A 30 -13.26 14.42 -7.67
CA ASN A 30 -14.32 14.18 -6.71
C ASN A 30 -13.88 14.63 -5.30
N PRO A 31 -14.35 15.79 -4.81
CA PRO A 31 -14.00 16.29 -3.48
C PRO A 31 -14.38 15.36 -2.32
N SER A 32 -15.32 14.43 -2.54
CA SER A 32 -15.68 13.40 -1.55
C SER A 32 -14.58 12.34 -1.35
N PHE A 33 -13.58 12.30 -2.24
CA PHE A 33 -12.44 11.38 -2.14
C PHE A 33 -11.65 11.56 -0.83
N LEU A 34 -11.42 12.80 -0.37
CA LEU A 34 -10.76 13.07 0.92
C LEU A 34 -11.72 13.09 2.12
N SER A 35 -12.94 12.59 1.98
CA SER A 35 -13.87 12.49 3.11
C SER A 35 -13.45 11.39 4.10
N GLN A 36 -13.76 11.60 5.38
CA GLN A 36 -13.56 10.58 6.44
C GLN A 36 -14.23 9.24 6.09
N ARG A 37 -15.37 9.28 5.40
CA ARG A 37 -16.08 8.10 4.93
C ARG A 37 -15.28 7.33 3.89
N ASN A 38 -14.62 8.02 2.95
CA ASN A 38 -13.80 7.36 1.95
C ASN A 38 -12.53 6.76 2.59
N PHE A 39 -11.91 7.48 3.52
CA PHE A 39 -10.79 6.96 4.30
C PHE A 39 -11.17 5.68 5.07
N ALA A 40 -12.33 5.67 5.75
CA ALA A 40 -12.85 4.49 6.43
C ALA A 40 -13.11 3.33 5.45
N ARG A 41 -13.68 3.61 4.27
CA ARG A 41 -13.89 2.58 3.24
C ARG A 41 -12.58 1.94 2.78
N ILE A 42 -11.54 2.74 2.54
CA ILE A 42 -10.22 2.24 2.15
C ILE A 42 -9.61 1.42 3.30
N ALA A 43 -9.70 1.90 4.54
CA ALA A 43 -9.18 1.18 5.71
C ALA A 43 -9.88 -0.17 5.93
N ILE A 44 -11.21 -0.22 5.78
CA ILE A 44 -11.99 -1.47 5.88
C ILE A 44 -11.62 -2.42 4.74
N ALA A 45 -11.46 -1.92 3.52
CA ALA A 45 -11.04 -2.75 2.37
C ALA A 45 -9.63 -3.33 2.56
N ALA A 46 -8.73 -2.62 3.25
CA ALA A 46 -7.39 -3.10 3.57
C ALA A 46 -7.33 -4.10 4.76
N ALA A 47 -8.39 -4.19 5.56
CA ALA A 47 -8.41 -4.98 6.79
C ALA A 47 -8.17 -6.50 6.57
N PRO A 48 -8.76 -7.17 5.56
CA PRO A 48 -8.50 -8.59 5.32
C PRO A 48 -7.03 -8.88 4.98
N ALA A 49 -6.42 -8.05 4.12
CA ALA A 49 -5.01 -8.19 3.77
C ALA A 49 -4.08 -7.96 4.98
N LEU A 50 -4.41 -6.98 5.83
CA LEU A 50 -3.68 -6.76 7.09
C LEU A 50 -3.80 -7.94 8.04
N MET A 51 -4.99 -8.53 8.19
CA MET A 51 -5.21 -9.70 9.05
C MET A 51 -4.35 -10.89 8.59
N VAL A 52 -4.27 -11.12 7.28
CA VAL A 52 -3.39 -12.13 6.68
C VAL A 52 -1.92 -11.81 6.93
N ALA A 53 -1.49 -10.58 6.63
CA ALA A 53 -0.09 -10.16 6.80
C ALA A 53 0.40 -10.31 8.25
N VAL A 54 -0.45 -10.01 9.24
CA VAL A 54 -0.16 -10.23 10.66
C VAL A 54 0.04 -11.71 10.97
N GLY A 55 -0.81 -12.60 10.44
CA GLY A 55 -0.65 -14.05 10.60
C GLY A 55 0.65 -14.57 9.97
N VAL A 56 0.96 -14.14 8.74
CA VAL A 56 2.18 -14.54 8.02
C VAL A 56 3.46 -14.05 8.72
N THR A 57 3.41 -12.91 9.41
CA THR A 57 4.59 -12.39 10.13
C THR A 57 5.12 -13.40 11.17
N PHE A 58 4.24 -14.11 11.88
CA PHE A 58 4.66 -15.15 12.83
C PHE A 58 5.37 -16.33 12.15
N ILE A 59 4.86 -16.74 10.98
CA ILE A 59 5.43 -17.82 10.17
C ILE A 59 6.85 -17.45 9.73
N ILE A 60 7.02 -16.23 9.19
CA ILE A 60 8.32 -15.71 8.75
C ILE A 60 9.32 -15.67 9.92
N VAL A 61 8.90 -15.21 11.11
CA VAL A 61 9.78 -15.12 12.28
C VAL A 61 10.19 -16.50 12.81
N MET A 62 9.34 -17.52 12.67
CA MET A 62 9.66 -18.91 13.01
C MET A 62 10.61 -19.59 12.00
N GLY A 63 10.99 -18.91 10.92
CA GLY A 63 11.89 -19.44 9.89
C GLY A 63 11.21 -20.38 8.91
N SER A 64 9.89 -20.49 8.93
CA SER A 64 9.12 -21.12 7.87
C SER A 64 8.78 -20.09 6.80
N ILE A 65 9.01 -20.44 5.53
CA ILE A 65 8.60 -19.61 4.38
C ILE A 65 7.38 -20.29 3.79
N ASP A 66 6.20 -19.92 4.28
CA ASP A 66 4.93 -20.41 3.73
C ASP A 66 4.47 -19.52 2.57
N LEU A 67 4.85 -19.91 1.35
CA LEU A 67 4.45 -19.28 0.09
C LEU A 67 3.04 -19.70 -0.39
N SER A 68 2.41 -20.68 0.26
CA SER A 68 1.09 -21.18 -0.17
C SER A 68 -0.02 -20.16 0.08
N MET A 69 0.13 -19.33 1.12
CA MET A 69 -0.86 -18.30 1.47
C MET A 69 -0.94 -17.17 0.45
N ASP A 70 0.19 -16.78 -0.16
CA ASP A 70 0.25 -15.72 -1.17
C ASP A 70 -0.54 -16.10 -2.44
N GLY A 71 -0.45 -17.38 -2.84
CA GLY A 71 -1.21 -17.92 -3.97
C GLY A 71 -2.73 -17.91 -3.75
N VAL A 72 -3.19 -18.21 -2.52
CA VAL A 72 -4.62 -18.20 -2.18
C VAL A 72 -5.18 -16.78 -2.15
N VAL A 73 -4.41 -15.82 -1.62
CA VAL A 73 -4.80 -14.41 -1.62
C VAL A 73 -4.87 -13.87 -3.05
N SER A 74 -3.89 -14.16 -3.90
CA SER A 74 -3.90 -13.72 -5.30
C SER A 74 -5.02 -14.36 -6.14
N LEU A 75 -5.50 -15.55 -5.78
CA LEU A 75 -6.60 -16.21 -6.48
C LEU A 75 -7.98 -15.65 -6.07
N THR A 76 -8.08 -15.10 -4.86
CA THR A 76 -9.35 -14.67 -4.25
C THR A 76 -9.54 -13.15 -4.22
N ALA A 77 -8.47 -12.37 -4.38
CA ALA A 77 -8.46 -10.91 -4.51
C ALA A 77 -8.82 -10.47 -5.93
#